data_AF-A0A0S2S7D5-F1
#
_entry.id   AF-A0A0S2S7D5-F1
#
_cell.length_a   1.000
_cell.length_b   1.000
_cell.length_c   1.000
_cell.angle_alpha   90.00
_cell.angle_beta   90.00
_cell.angle_gamma   90.00
#
_symmetry.space_group_name_H-M   'P 1'
#
loop_
_entity.id
_entity.type
_entity.pdbx_description
1 polymer ?
#
loop_
_entity_poly.entity_id
_entity_poly.type
_entity_poly.pdbx_seq_one_letter_code
_entity_poly.pdbx_strand_id
1 'polypeptide(L)' 'MEYGRRKGLSIRLPSGEGALPGLIAVEVADASAVESRLRSQNIIVSARKDVIRLAPHFYNTAEEIRRVMDEVAAI' A
#
# COMPACT_ATOMS: atom_id res chain seq x y z
N MET A 1 7.38 -4.47 -5.01
CA MET A 1 8.09 -4.16 -3.75
C MET A 1 9.32 -3.32 -3.99
N GLU A 2 10.27 -3.78 -4.81
CA GLU A 2 11.48 -3.01 -5.12
C GLU A 2 11.15 -1.63 -5.69
N TYR A 3 10.14 -1.53 -6.57
CA TYR A 3 9.63 -0.27 -7.09
C TYR A 3 9.26 0.74 -5.99
N GLY A 4 8.39 0.34 -5.05
CA GLY A 4 7.99 1.23 -3.94
C GLY A 4 9.16 1.60 -3.01
N ARG A 5 10.06 0.65 -2.71
CA ARG A 5 11.28 0.97 -1.94
C ARG A 5 12.17 1.99 -2.64
N ARG A 6 12.29 1.92 -3.97
CA ARG A 6 13.02 2.90 -4.80
C ARG A 6 12.37 4.30 -4.77
N LYS A 7 11.07 4.36 -4.51
CA LYS A 7 10.32 5.60 -4.29
C LYS A 7 10.42 6.14 -2.86
N GLY A 8 11.22 5.51 -1.99
CA GLY A 8 11.40 5.91 -0.59
C GLY A 8 10.34 5.36 0.36
N LEU A 9 9.46 4.46 -0.10
CA LEU A 9 8.45 3.85 0.76
C LEU A 9 9.06 2.81 1.70
N SER A 10 8.69 2.89 2.98
CA SER A 10 8.97 1.86 3.96
C SER A 10 7.89 0.78 3.90
N ILE A 11 8.24 -0.40 3.35
CA ILE A 11 7.30 -1.50 3.11
C ILE A 11 7.56 -2.65 4.08
N ARG A 12 6.56 -2.96 4.91
CA ARG A 12 6.50 -4.15 5.77
C ARG A 12 5.72 -5.26 5.07
N LEU A 13 6.31 -6.46 5.02
CA LEU A 13 5.64 -7.67 4.56
C LEU A 13 5.38 -8.58 5.74
N PRO A 14 4.17 -9.15 5.86
CA PRO A 14 3.95 -10.20 6.85
C PRO A 14 4.95 -11.33 6.58
N SER A 15 5.66 -11.73 7.63
CA SER A 15 6.69 -12.79 7.61
C SER A 15 6.37 -13.78 8.73
N GLY A 16 6.57 -15.08 8.50
CA GLY A 16 6.29 -16.14 9.47
C GLY A 16 5.07 -17.00 9.12
N GLU A 17 4.77 -17.99 9.97
CA GLU A 17 3.58 -18.84 9.81
C GLU A 17 2.30 -18.00 9.90
N GLY A 18 1.40 -18.16 8.91
CA GLY A 18 0.18 -17.36 8.78
C GLY A 18 0.35 -16.04 8.01
N ALA A 19 1.52 -15.76 7.43
CA ALA A 19 1.69 -14.64 6.52
C ALA A 19 0.73 -14.76 5.32
N LEU A 20 -0.05 -13.71 5.07
CA LEU A 20 -0.94 -13.65 3.91
C LEU A 20 -0.12 -13.32 2.66
N PRO A 21 0.05 -14.27 1.72
CA PRO A 21 0.73 -13.98 0.47
C PRO A 21 -0.13 -12.98 -0.31
N GLY A 22 0.41 -11.78 -0.53
CA GLY A 22 -0.29 -10.69 -1.22
C GLY A 22 -0.68 -9.51 -0.33
N LEU A 23 -0.50 -9.56 0.99
CA LEU A 23 -0.70 -8.37 1.81
C LEU A 23 0.57 -7.51 1.84
N ILE A 24 0.46 -6.25 1.45
CA ILE A 24 1.53 -5.25 1.46
C ILE A 24 1.15 -4.21 2.51
N ALA A 25 2.05 -3.90 3.46
CA ALA A 25 1.85 -2.79 4.38
C ALA A 25 2.91 -1.70 4.12
N VAL A 26 2.46 -0.46 3.91
CA VAL A 26 3.33 0.70 3.68
C VAL A 26 3.18 1.63 4.87
N GLU A 27 4.29 1.94 5.53
CA GLU A 27 4.31 2.88 6.66
C GLU A 27 4.04 4.31 6.17
N VAL A 28 3.19 5.03 6.90
CA VAL A 28 2.85 6.44 6.64
C VAL A 28 2.61 7.15 7.97
N ALA A 29 2.82 8.47 8.01
CA ALA A 29 2.64 9.25 9.23
C ALA A 29 1.16 9.32 9.68
N ASP A 30 0.23 9.50 8.74
CA ASP A 30 -1.21 9.54 9.00
C ASP A 30 -1.96 8.64 8.01
N ALA A 31 -2.19 7.38 8.42
CA ALA A 31 -2.85 6.40 7.58
C ALA A 31 -4.31 6.77 7.24
N SER A 32 -5.01 7.47 8.13
CA SER A 32 -6.41 7.85 7.90
C SER A 32 -6.52 8.96 6.85
N ALA A 33 -5.61 9.94 6.89
CA ALA A 33 -5.55 11.00 5.90
C ALA A 33 -5.14 10.46 4.53
N VAL A 34 -4.14 9.56 4.48
CA VAL A 34 -3.70 8.91 3.25
C VAL A 34 -4.82 8.07 2.64
N GLU A 35 -5.52 7.24 3.44
CA GLU A 35 -6.67 6.45 2.95
C GLU A 35 -7.78 7.34 2.37
N SER A 36 -8.12 8.44 3.05
CA SER A 36 -9.14 9.38 2.58
C SER A 36 -8.75 10.03 1.23
N ARG A 37 -7.47 10.40 1.07
CA ARG A 37 -6.94 10.96 -0.17
C ARG A 37 -6.94 9.95 -1.31
N LEU A 38 -6.46 8.73 -1.07
CA LEU A 38 -6.48 7.67 -2.08
C LEU A 38 -7.91 7.31 -2.48
N ARG A 39 -8.83 7.28 -1.53
CA ARG A 39 -10.26 7.03 -1.80
C ARG A 39 -10.88 8.10 -2.71
N SER A 40 -10.51 9.37 -2.56
CA SER A 40 -10.99 10.44 -3.47
C SER A 40 -10.49 10.28 -4.91
N GLN A 41 -9.41 9.51 -5.11
CA GLN A 41 -8.86 9.14 -6.41
C GLN A 41 -9.38 7.79 -6.93
N ASN A 42 -10.42 7.22 -6.30
CA ASN A 42 -10.95 5.87 -6.56
C ASN A 42 -9.93 4.73 -6.29
N ILE A 43 -8.98 4.94 -5.39
CA ILE A 43 -8.03 3.93 -4.94
C ILE A 43 -8.48 3.42 -3.56
N ILE A 44 -8.96 2.17 -3.52
CA ILE A 44 -9.49 1.57 -2.30
C ILE A 44 -8.40 0.75 -1.60
N VAL A 45 -7.98 1.23 -0.45
CA VAL A 45 -6.99 0.59 0.43
C VAL A 45 -7.52 0.58 1.86
N SER A 46 -6.73 0.05 2.82
CA SER A 46 -7.15 0.06 4.21
C SER A 46 -6.09 0.63 5.16
N ALA A 47 -6.45 1.69 5.90
CA ALA A 47 -5.66 2.22 7.00
C ALA A 47 -5.68 1.28 8.21
N ARG A 48 -4.52 1.00 8.79
CA ARG A 48 -4.37 0.23 10.03
C ARG A 48 -3.24 0.81 10.86
N LYS A 49 -3.56 1.53 11.93
CA LYS A 49 -2.58 2.23 12.79
C LYS A 49 -1.67 3.14 11.96
N ASP A 50 -0.39 2.80 11.83
CA ASP A 50 0.71 3.52 11.17
C ASP A 50 0.96 3.04 9.73
N VAL A 51 0.09 2.20 9.16
CA VAL A 51 0.28 1.65 7.81
C VAL A 51 -0.97 1.74 6.93
N ILE A 52 -0.73 1.89 5.63
CA ILE A 52 -1.71 1.58 4.58
C ILE A 52 -1.49 0.15 4.12
N ARG A 53 -2.55 -0.66 4.15
CA ARG A 53 -2.54 -2.02 3.62
C ARG A 53 -3.10 -2.06 2.21
N LEU A 54 -2.33 -2.64 1.30
CA LEU A 54 -2.75 -3.02 -0.04
C LEU A 54 -2.89 -4.54 -0.06
N ALA A 55 -4.01 -5.02 -0.59
CA ALA A 55 -4.26 -6.44 -0.81
C ALA A 55 -4.57 -6.63 -2.30
N PRO A 56 -3.55 -6.75 -3.17
CA PRO A 56 -3.79 -7.06 -4.56
C PRO A 56 -4.40 -8.46 -4.70
N HIS A 57 -5.42 -8.55 -5.54
CA HIS A 57 -6.11 -9.79 -5.88
C HIS A 57 -5.82 -10.17 -7.34
N PHE A 58 -6.33 -11.32 -7.78
CA PHE A 58 -6.10 -11.86 -9.12
C PHE A 58 -6.59 -10.93 -10.25
N TYR A 59 -7.50 -10.02 -9.95
CA TYR A 59 -8.05 -9.04 -10.89
C TYR A 59 -7.27 -7.71 -10.91
N ASN A 60 -6.22 -7.56 -10.10
CA ASN A 60 -5.38 -6.38 -10.13
C ASN A 60 -4.16 -6.57 -11.03
N THR A 61 -3.76 -5.49 -11.68
CA THR A 61 -2.59 -5.43 -12.56
C THR A 61 -1.37 -4.87 -11.82
N ALA A 62 -0.17 -5.16 -12.34
CA ALA A 62 1.06 -4.59 -11.78
C ALA A 62 1.10 -3.05 -11.93
N GLU A 63 0.54 -2.52 -13.02
CA GLU A 63 0.37 -1.10 -13.33
C GLU A 63 -0.47 -0.40 -12.26
N GLU A 64 -1.60 -1.00 -11.86
CA GLU A 64 -2.45 -0.48 -10.78
C GLU A 64 -1.69 -0.46 -9.45
N ILE A 65 -0.97 -1.52 -9.10
CA ILE A 65 -0.15 -1.56 -7.88
C ILE A 65 0.92 -0.47 -7.91
N ARG A 66 1.59 -0.27 -9.05
CA ARG A 66 2.59 0.80 -9.23
C ARG A 66 1.97 2.18 -9.05
N ARG A 67 0.78 2.41 -9.61
CA ARG A 67 0.02 3.65 -9.41
C ARG A 67 -0.26 3.90 -7.93
N VAL A 68 -0.72 2.90 -7.18
CA VAL A 68 -0.95 3.09 -5.73
C VAL A 68 0.35 3.45 -5.01
N MET A 69 1.48 2.80 -5.34
CA MET A 69 2.77 3.13 -4.75
C MET A 69 3.22 4.55 -5.08
N ASP A 70 2.99 5.01 -6.31
CA ASP A 70 3.32 6.39 -6.71
C ASP A 70 2.48 7.42 -5.96
N GLU A 71 1.17 7.19 -5.81
CA GLU A 71 0.29 8.10 -5.06
C GLU A 71 0.64 8.15 -3.57
N VAL A 72 0.98 7.01 -2.95
CA VAL A 72 1.42 6.99 -1.54
C VAL A 72 2.75 7.71 -1.36
N ALA A 73 3.68 7.58 -2.30
CA ALA A 73 4.98 8.25 -2.23
C ALA A 73 4.92 9.76 -2.49
N ALA A 74 3.83 10.26 -3.09
CA ALA A 74 3.62 11.67 -3.39
C ALA A 74 2.90 12.44 -2.26
N ILE A 75 2.55 11.77 -1.15
CA ILE A 75 1.92 12.36 0.04
C ILE A 75 2.98 12.63 1.10
#